data_AF-A0A7V6D0H7-F1
#
_entry.id   AF-A0A7V6D0H7-F1
#
_cell.length_a   1.000
_cell.length_b   1.000
_cell.length_c   1.000
_cell.angle_alpha   90.00
_cell.angle_beta   90.00
_cell.angle_gamma   90.00
#
_symmetry.space_group_name_H-M   'P 1'
#
loop_
_entity.id
_entity.type
_entity.pdbx_description
1 polymer ?
#
loop_
_entity_poly.entity_id
_entity_poly.type
_entity_poly.pdbx_seq_one_letter_code
_entity_poly.pdbx_strand_id
1 'polypeptide(L)'
;MQVLQAGSHRLIFLELDPKLVESVARQAGYECRVEDHNRHMVVELELPPDAERPLLLFDASDPTNGGWFARCQFYVDGRSGSVLQTPFAVANRYDAQGQLQRRALRLQIFKELPISFRFPGRPTVSEQAVYAVLYQFLRALRESGVAVCGHGIIKPLTGRSTALELGSQN
;
A
#
# COMPACT_ATOMS: atom_id res chain seq x y z
N MET A 1 -1.69 -20.70 7.76
CA MET A 1 -2.88 -20.46 6.92
C MET A 1 -3.99 -21.42 7.31
N GLN A 2 -5.18 -20.88 7.57
CA GLN A 2 -6.35 -21.67 7.92
C GLN A 2 -7.56 -21.27 7.06
N VAL A 3 -8.54 -22.16 6.91
CA VAL A 3 -9.82 -21.83 6.28
C VAL A 3 -10.86 -21.62 7.39
N LEU A 4 -11.46 -20.43 7.43
CA LEU A 4 -12.51 -20.08 8.38
C LEU A 4 -13.88 -20.12 7.71
N GLN A 5 -14.90 -20.55 8.46
CA GLN A 5 -16.31 -20.45 8.06
C GLN A 5 -16.96 -19.33 8.86
N ALA A 6 -17.37 -18.25 8.19
CA ALA A 6 -18.04 -17.10 8.77
C ALA A 6 -19.47 -17.00 8.19
N GLY A 7 -20.43 -17.64 8.87
CA GLY A 7 -21.81 -17.76 8.36
C GLY A 7 -21.84 -18.53 7.03
N SER A 8 -22.37 -17.92 5.97
CA SER A 8 -22.38 -18.49 4.60
C SER A 8 -21.07 -18.30 3.83
N HIS A 9 -20.11 -17.55 4.38
CA HIS A 9 -18.86 -17.24 3.70
C HIS A 9 -17.71 -18.13 4.17
N ARG A 10 -16.85 -18.53 3.24
CA ARG A 10 -15.56 -19.17 3.53
C ARG A 10 -14.43 -18.18 3.29
N LEU A 11 -13.55 -18.08 4.27
CA LEU A 11 -12.42 -17.16 4.27
C LEU A 11 -11.11 -17.95 4.41
N ILE A 12 -10.06 -17.42 3.83
CA ILE A 12 -8.68 -17.78 4.11
C ILE A 12 -8.21 -16.83 5.21
N PHE A 13 -7.72 -17.39 6.31
CA PHE A 13 -7.07 -16.65 7.37
C PHE A 13 -5.56 -16.81 7.28
N LEU A 14 -4.88 -15.66 7.16
CA LEU A 14 -3.44 -15.55 7.09
C LEU A 14 -2.87 -15.32 8.48
N GLU A 15 -1.96 -16.22 8.88
CA GLU A 15 -1.25 -16.12 10.15
C GLU A 15 0.08 -15.40 9.92
N LEU A 16 -0.02 -14.10 9.62
CA LEU A 16 1.16 -13.27 9.36
C LEU A 16 1.93 -13.03 10.67
N ASP A 17 3.24 -13.23 10.62
CA ASP A 17 4.16 -12.94 11.71
C ASP A 17 4.60 -11.46 11.62
N PRO A 18 4.28 -10.62 12.63
CA PRO A 18 4.69 -9.22 12.66
C PRO A 18 6.19 -9.01 12.49
N LYS A 19 7.04 -9.90 13.03
CA LYS A 19 8.50 -9.79 12.93
C LYS A 19 8.99 -10.03 11.51
N LEU A 20 8.35 -10.94 10.78
CA LEU A 20 8.67 -11.16 9.36
C LEU A 20 8.22 -9.98 8.50
N VAL A 21 7.05 -9.41 8.77
CA VAL A 21 6.57 -8.19 8.09
C VAL A 21 7.53 -7.03 8.33
N GLU A 22 7.97 -6.82 9.57
CA GLU A 22 8.97 -5.82 9.93
C GLU A 22 10.30 -6.08 9.19
N SER A 23 10.78 -7.32 9.19
CA SER A 23 12.01 -7.68 8.48
C SER A 23 11.92 -7.39 6.98
N VAL A 24 10.80 -7.73 6.34
CA VAL A 24 10.55 -7.44 4.92
C VAL A 24 10.56 -5.94 4.65
N ALA A 25 9.90 -5.13 5.50
CA ALA A 25 9.88 -3.68 5.36
C ALA A 25 11.29 -3.07 5.51
N ARG A 26 12.06 -3.51 6.51
CA ARG A 26 13.45 -3.09 6.71
C ARG A 26 14.36 -3.50 5.54
N GLN A 27 14.20 -4.71 5.01
CA GLN A 27 14.92 -5.15 3.81
C GLN A 27 14.58 -4.34 2.56
N ALA A 28 13.35 -3.82 2.46
CA ALA A 28 12.96 -2.88 1.42
C ALA A 28 13.45 -1.43 1.69
N GLY A 29 14.13 -1.20 2.81
CA GLY A 29 14.77 0.05 3.22
C GLY A 29 13.84 1.07 3.86
N TYR A 30 12.86 0.59 4.64
CA TYR A 30 11.96 1.43 5.43
C TYR A 30 12.30 1.32 6.92
N GLU A 31 12.12 2.43 7.63
CA GLU A 31 11.81 2.39 9.05
C GLU A 31 10.33 2.07 9.20
N CYS A 32 9.98 1.22 10.17
CA CYS A 32 8.59 0.83 10.34
C CYS A 32 8.19 0.50 11.77
N ARG A 33 6.91 0.69 12.05
CA ARG A 33 6.22 0.18 13.24
C ARG A 33 5.08 -0.73 12.79
N VAL A 34 5.04 -1.93 13.35
CA VAL A 34 3.99 -2.92 13.05
C VAL A 34 3.06 -3.05 14.25
N GLU A 35 1.77 -2.89 14.01
CA GLU A 35 0.69 -3.11 14.97
C GLU A 35 -0.15 -4.29 14.48
N ASP A 36 -0.25 -5.33 15.30
CA ASP A 36 -0.95 -6.54 14.94
C ASP A 36 -2.36 -6.58 15.54
N HIS A 37 -3.37 -6.73 14.67
CA HIS A 37 -4.76 -6.87 15.06
C HIS A 37 -5.33 -8.20 14.59
N ASN A 38 -6.52 -8.54 15.08
CA ASN A 38 -7.16 -9.83 14.80
C ASN A 38 -7.39 -10.08 13.29
N ARG A 39 -7.83 -9.05 12.55
CA ARG A 39 -8.24 -9.18 11.13
C ARG A 39 -7.31 -8.51 10.14
N HIS A 40 -6.38 -7.71 10.62
CA HIS A 40 -5.43 -6.98 9.79
C HIS A 40 -4.19 -6.63 10.60
N MET A 41 -3.14 -6.25 9.90
CA MET A 41 -1.93 -5.68 10.46
C MET A 41 -1.77 -4.27 9.92
N VAL A 42 -1.40 -3.32 10.77
CA VAL A 42 -1.05 -1.96 10.36
C VAL A 42 0.46 -1.82 10.39
N VAL A 43 1.02 -1.29 9.31
CA VAL A 43 2.45 -1.02 9.17
C VAL A 43 2.60 0.46 8.86
N GLU A 44 3.09 1.21 9.83
CA GLU A 44 3.54 2.58 9.60
C GLU A 44 4.91 2.50 8.94
N LEU A 45 5.03 3.05 7.72
CA LEU A 45 6.24 3.03 6.92
C LEU A 45 6.79 4.44 6.79
N GLU A 46 8.10 4.58 6.89
CA GLU A 46 8.81 5.84 6.71
C GLU A 46 10.16 5.58 6.03
N LEU A 47 10.53 6.45 5.09
CA LEU A 47 11.87 6.43 4.51
C LEU A 47 12.88 6.98 5.52
N PRO A 48 14.07 6.37 5.63
CA PRO A 48 15.17 6.90 6.44
C PRO A 48 15.45 8.39 6.13
N PRO A 49 15.92 9.20 7.09
CA PRO A 49 16.12 10.65 6.90
C PRO A 49 17.03 11.04 5.72
N ASP A 50 17.99 10.19 5.39
CA ASP A 50 18.98 10.37 4.33
C ASP A 50 18.49 9.96 2.92
N ALA A 51 17.30 9.37 2.78
CA ALA A 51 16.79 8.99 1.47
C ALA A 51 16.61 10.22 0.56
N GLU A 52 17.14 10.17 -0.66
CA GLU A 52 17.18 11.33 -1.58
C GLU A 52 15.83 11.69 -2.21
N ARG A 53 14.88 10.74 -2.23
CA ARG A 53 13.61 10.87 -2.96
C ARG A 53 12.41 10.50 -2.08
N PRO A 54 11.24 11.14 -2.28
CA PRO A 54 10.00 10.74 -1.62
C PRO A 54 9.51 9.38 -2.14
N LEU A 55 8.45 8.86 -1.53
CA LEU A 55 7.77 7.67 -2.04
C LEU A 55 7.16 7.96 -3.41
N LEU A 56 7.35 7.03 -4.35
CA LEU A 56 6.86 7.09 -5.71
C LEU A 56 5.41 6.62 -5.79
N LEU A 57 4.51 7.32 -5.09
CA LEU A 57 3.07 7.16 -5.24
C LEU A 57 2.54 8.33 -6.08
N PHE A 58 2.16 8.10 -7.33
CA PHE A 58 1.85 9.17 -8.30
C PHE A 58 0.43 9.06 -8.86
N ASP A 59 -0.10 10.18 -9.39
CA ASP A 59 -1.41 10.20 -10.03
C ASP A 59 -1.36 9.53 -11.42
N ALA A 60 -2.14 8.48 -11.62
CA ALA A 60 -2.26 7.79 -12.91
C ALA A 60 -2.88 8.66 -14.00
N SER A 61 -3.68 9.66 -13.63
CA SER A 61 -4.40 10.52 -14.57
C SER A 61 -3.55 11.69 -15.10
N ASP A 62 -2.42 11.97 -14.48
CA ASP A 62 -1.49 13.00 -14.94
C ASP A 62 -0.82 12.54 -16.26
N PRO A 63 -1.00 13.26 -17.38
CA PRO A 63 -0.45 12.86 -18.68
C PRO A 63 1.08 12.79 -18.68
N THR A 64 1.76 13.49 -17.76
CA THR A 64 3.23 13.40 -17.60
C THR A 64 3.68 12.04 -17.08
N ASN A 65 2.78 11.27 -16.46
CA ASN A 65 3.05 9.95 -15.91
C ASN A 65 2.70 8.79 -16.87
N GLY A 66 2.20 9.05 -18.07
CA GLY A 66 1.68 8.00 -18.97
C GLY A 66 2.68 6.88 -19.28
N GLY A 67 3.96 7.21 -19.46
CA GLY A 67 5.03 6.22 -19.69
C GLY A 67 5.38 5.39 -18.44
N TRP A 68 5.18 5.95 -17.25
CA TRP A 68 5.41 5.27 -15.98
C TRP A 68 4.21 4.40 -15.58
N PHE A 69 3.00 4.92 -15.76
CA PHE A 69 1.74 4.22 -15.52
C PHE A 69 1.69 2.87 -16.23
N ALA A 70 2.02 2.83 -17.52
CA ALA A 70 1.99 1.59 -18.31
C ALA A 70 2.99 0.51 -17.84
N ARG A 71 3.96 0.87 -16.99
CA ARG A 71 5.02 -0.02 -16.48
C ARG A 71 4.83 -0.39 -15.01
N CYS A 72 3.81 0.18 -14.34
CA CYS A 72 3.55 -0.12 -12.94
C CYS A 72 3.09 -1.56 -12.76
N GLN A 73 3.70 -2.23 -11.77
CA GLN A 73 3.25 -3.54 -11.31
C GLN A 73 2.05 -3.42 -10.36
N PHE A 74 1.94 -2.31 -9.65
CA PHE A 74 0.92 -2.08 -8.62
C PHE A 74 0.13 -0.82 -8.88
N TYR A 75 -1.16 -0.90 -8.56
CA TYR A 75 -2.12 0.19 -8.70
C TYR A 75 -2.93 0.29 -7.42
N VAL A 76 -3.17 1.52 -6.98
CA VAL A 76 -3.95 1.85 -5.78
C VAL A 76 -5.27 2.46 -6.24
N ASP A 77 -6.40 1.96 -5.75
CA ASP A 77 -7.67 2.66 -5.89
C ASP A 77 -7.68 3.93 -5.04
N GLY A 78 -7.76 5.10 -5.67
CA GLY A 78 -7.69 6.40 -5.00
C GLY A 78 -8.81 6.64 -4.00
N ARG A 79 -9.95 5.94 -4.15
CA ARG A 79 -11.11 6.09 -3.25
C ARG A 79 -10.99 5.26 -1.97
N SER A 80 -10.51 4.01 -2.06
CA SER A 80 -10.44 3.09 -0.91
C SER A 80 -9.04 2.90 -0.35
N GLY A 81 -8.00 3.24 -1.12
CA GLY A 81 -6.62 2.90 -0.81
C GLY A 81 -6.26 1.44 -1.07
N SER A 82 -7.19 0.61 -1.54
CA SER A 82 -6.90 -0.80 -1.85
C SER A 82 -5.87 -0.91 -2.97
N VAL A 83 -4.83 -1.71 -2.75
CA VAL A 83 -3.82 -2.04 -3.74
C VAL A 83 -4.35 -3.24 -4.54
N LEU A 84 -4.61 -3.04 -5.83
CA LEU A 84 -5.31 -4.01 -6.67
C LEU A 84 -4.62 -5.38 -6.66
N GLN A 85 -5.44 -6.44 -6.55
CA GLN A 85 -5.01 -7.85 -6.56
C GLN A 85 -4.06 -8.24 -5.43
N THR A 86 -4.06 -7.48 -4.34
CA THR A 86 -3.31 -7.79 -3.12
C THR A 86 -4.21 -7.68 -1.89
N PRO A 87 -3.81 -8.25 -0.74
CA PRO A 87 -4.50 -8.04 0.53
C PRO A 87 -4.10 -6.71 1.19
N PHE A 88 -3.62 -5.72 0.43
CA PHE A 88 -3.07 -4.48 0.97
C PHE A 88 -4.02 -3.30 0.74
N ALA A 89 -4.03 -2.38 1.69
CA ALA A 89 -4.56 -1.04 1.51
C ALA A 89 -3.56 -0.01 2.03
N VAL A 90 -3.53 1.16 1.43
CA VAL A 90 -2.64 2.25 1.83
C VAL A 90 -3.43 3.49 2.22
N ALA A 91 -2.87 4.28 3.11
CA ALA A 91 -3.38 5.58 3.49
C ALA A 91 -2.23 6.57 3.61
N ASN A 92 -2.49 7.83 3.23
CA ASN A 92 -1.55 8.90 3.46
C ASN A 92 -1.37 9.16 4.96
N ARG A 93 -0.16 9.53 5.34
CA ARG A 93 0.13 10.08 6.66
C ARG A 93 0.15 11.60 6.59
N TYR A 94 -0.34 12.22 7.63
CA TYR A 94 -0.33 13.66 7.82
C TYR A 94 0.38 13.97 9.13
N ASP A 95 1.13 15.07 9.17
CA ASP A 95 1.71 15.57 10.41
C ASP A 95 0.65 16.27 11.29
N ALA A 96 1.09 16.77 12.45
CA ALA A 96 0.21 17.47 13.38
C ALA A 96 -0.37 18.79 12.81
N GLN A 97 0.24 19.32 11.77
CA GLN A 97 -0.17 20.53 11.05
C GLN A 97 -1.06 20.21 9.85
N GLY A 98 -1.41 18.94 9.64
CA GLY A 98 -2.23 18.47 8.53
C GLY A 98 -1.49 18.44 7.19
N GLN A 99 -0.16 18.54 7.18
CA GLN A 99 0.63 18.45 5.96
C GLN A 99 0.90 17.01 5.58
N LEU A 100 0.80 16.73 4.28
CA LEU A 100 1.01 15.41 3.71
C LEU A 100 2.48 14.98 3.86
N GLN A 101 2.71 13.86 4.56
CA GLN A 101 4.04 13.29 4.74
C GLN A 101 4.47 12.48 3.50
N ARG A 102 5.22 13.11 2.59
CA ARG A 102 5.64 12.50 1.31
C ARG A 102 6.62 11.32 1.42
N ARG A 103 7.23 11.16 2.59
CA ARG A 103 8.22 10.11 2.89
C ARG A 103 7.63 8.97 3.73
N ALA A 104 6.34 9.04 4.05
CA ALA A 104 5.70 8.12 4.94
C ALA A 104 4.34 7.66 4.40
N LEU A 105 3.97 6.43 4.74
CA LEU A 105 2.73 5.81 4.28
C LEU A 105 2.24 4.84 5.34
N ARG A 106 0.94 4.80 5.56
CA ARG A 106 0.33 3.73 6.35
C ARG A 106 -0.08 2.61 5.40
N LEU A 107 0.37 1.40 5.69
CA LEU A 107 -0.03 0.18 5.01
C LEU A 107 -0.90 -0.66 5.94
N GLN A 108 -1.98 -1.20 5.42
CA GLN A 108 -2.81 -2.20 6.08
C GLN A 108 -2.73 -3.50 5.31
N ILE A 109 -2.55 -4.62 6.00
CA ILE A 109 -2.54 -5.97 5.43
C ILE A 109 -3.71 -6.75 6.01
N PHE A 110 -4.68 -7.10 5.18
CA PHE A 110 -5.83 -7.90 5.61
C PHE A 110 -5.43 -9.36 5.81
N LYS A 111 -5.82 -9.94 6.96
CA LYS A 111 -5.58 -11.34 7.30
C LYS A 111 -6.71 -12.25 6.84
N GLU A 112 -7.92 -11.71 6.70
CA GLU A 112 -9.10 -12.43 6.24
C GLU A 112 -9.33 -12.15 4.75
N LEU A 113 -9.24 -13.18 3.91
CA LEU A 113 -9.44 -13.08 2.47
C LEU A 113 -10.59 -13.99 2.02
N PRO A 114 -11.35 -13.63 0.98
CA PRO A 114 -12.30 -14.54 0.37
C PRO A 114 -11.60 -15.84 -0.08
N ILE A 115 -12.27 -17.00 0.05
CA ILE A 115 -11.71 -18.27 -0.45
C ILE A 115 -11.44 -18.28 -1.96
N SER A 116 -12.05 -17.36 -2.71
CA SER A 116 -11.82 -17.13 -4.14
C SER A 116 -10.63 -16.21 -4.43
N PHE A 117 -10.02 -15.58 -3.42
CA PHE A 117 -8.89 -14.67 -3.59
C PHE A 117 -7.69 -15.43 -4.19
N ARG A 118 -7.08 -14.86 -5.23
CA ARG A 118 -5.89 -15.42 -5.89
C ARG A 118 -4.93 -14.27 -6.20
N PHE A 119 -3.64 -14.53 -6.01
CA PHE A 119 -2.63 -13.65 -6.58
C PHE A 119 -2.55 -13.87 -8.10
N PRO A 120 -2.19 -12.84 -8.87
CA PRO A 120 -1.97 -12.98 -10.31
C PRO A 120 -0.96 -14.09 -10.61
N GLY A 121 -1.34 -15.03 -11.49
CA GLY A 121 -0.50 -16.16 -11.88
C GLY A 121 -0.25 -17.21 -10.79
N ARG A 122 -0.95 -17.17 -9.65
CA ARG A 122 -0.81 -18.17 -8.56
C ARG A 122 -2.13 -18.85 -8.23
N PRO A 123 -2.18 -20.20 -8.23
CA PRO A 123 -3.41 -20.94 -7.99
C PRO A 123 -3.84 -20.96 -6.51
N THR A 124 -2.90 -20.73 -5.58
CA THR A 124 -3.14 -20.71 -4.14
C THR A 124 -2.44 -19.52 -3.48
N VAL A 125 -3.02 -19.08 -2.37
CA VAL A 125 -2.49 -17.99 -1.53
C VAL A 125 -1.78 -18.64 -0.35
N SER A 126 -0.62 -18.11 0.03
CA SER A 126 0.14 -18.53 1.21
C SER A 126 0.76 -17.31 1.87
N GLU A 127 1.13 -17.41 3.14
CA GLU A 127 1.82 -16.32 3.85
C GLU A 127 3.14 -15.94 3.16
N GLN A 128 3.90 -16.93 2.70
CA GLN A 128 5.13 -16.69 1.94
C GLN A 128 4.87 -15.88 0.66
N ALA A 129 3.77 -16.18 -0.04
CA ALA A 129 3.37 -15.40 -1.22
C ALA A 129 3.03 -13.96 -0.85
N VAL A 130 2.37 -13.73 0.30
CA VAL A 130 2.05 -12.39 0.81
C VAL A 130 3.33 -11.63 1.15
N TYR A 131 4.30 -12.23 1.85
CA TYR A 131 5.58 -11.58 2.16
C TYR A 131 6.37 -11.22 0.90
N ALA A 132 6.40 -12.11 -0.09
CA ALA A 132 7.05 -11.83 -1.37
C ALA A 132 6.39 -10.66 -2.11
N VAL A 133 5.05 -10.63 -2.17
CA VAL A 133 4.30 -9.53 -2.82
C VAL A 133 4.46 -8.23 -2.04
N LEU A 134 4.49 -8.29 -0.71
CA LEU A 134 4.78 -7.14 0.16
C LEU A 134 6.14 -6.53 -0.18
N TYR A 135 7.19 -7.36 -0.24
CA TYR A 135 8.54 -6.89 -0.59
C TYR A 135 8.56 -6.19 -1.96
N GLN A 136 7.93 -6.78 -2.98
CA GLN A 136 7.86 -6.18 -4.31
C GLN A 136 7.07 -4.87 -4.31
N PHE A 137 5.96 -4.80 -3.58
CA PHE A 137 5.17 -3.58 -3.43
C PHE A 137 5.98 -2.44 -2.79
N LEU A 138 6.67 -2.75 -1.67
CA LEU A 138 7.50 -1.78 -0.96
C LEU A 138 8.69 -1.30 -1.81
N ARG A 139 9.30 -2.18 -2.60
CA ARG A 139 10.33 -1.79 -3.57
C ARG A 139 9.77 -0.94 -4.70
N ALA A 140 8.60 -1.28 -5.23
CA ALA A 140 7.95 -0.48 -6.27
C ALA A 140 7.70 0.96 -5.82
N LEU A 141 7.28 1.16 -4.57
CA LEU A 141 7.12 2.49 -3.97
C LEU A 141 8.42 3.32 -3.91
N ARG A 142 9.61 2.72 -4.07
CA ARG A 142 10.90 3.44 -4.07
C ARG A 142 11.53 3.56 -5.45
N GLU A 143 11.38 2.54 -6.28
CA GLU A 143 12.19 2.37 -7.49
C GLU A 143 11.42 2.62 -8.78
N SER A 144 10.25 1.98 -8.95
CA SER A 144 9.51 1.95 -10.22
C SER A 144 8.23 2.79 -10.22
N GLY A 145 7.69 3.07 -9.04
CA GLY A 145 6.46 3.81 -8.83
C GLY A 145 5.20 2.94 -8.74
N VAL A 146 4.24 3.46 -7.99
CA VAL A 146 2.90 2.91 -7.80
C VAL A 146 1.89 3.98 -8.21
N ALA A 147 0.96 3.60 -9.07
CA ALA A 147 -0.02 4.53 -9.62
C ALA A 147 -1.29 4.57 -8.77
N VAL A 148 -1.77 5.76 -8.46
CA VAL A 148 -3.08 6.01 -7.85
C VAL A 148 -4.10 6.19 -8.97
N CYS A 149 -5.07 5.30 -9.03
CA CYS A 149 -6.11 5.27 -10.03
C CYS A 149 -7.39 5.90 -9.49
N GLY A 150 -7.97 6.82 -10.26
CA GLY A 150 -9.21 7.50 -9.89
C GLY A 150 -9.02 8.60 -8.85
N HIS A 151 -10.06 9.43 -8.69
CA HIS A 151 -10.08 10.50 -7.70
C HIS A 151 -10.56 9.99 -6.35
N GLY A 152 -9.95 10.45 -5.26
CA GLY A 152 -10.40 10.10 -3.92
C GLY A 152 -9.57 10.65 -2.77
N ILE A 153 -9.56 9.88 -1.68
CA ILE A 153 -8.93 10.24 -0.40
C ILE A 153 -7.41 10.05 -0.44
N ILE A 154 -6.91 9.15 -1.30
CA ILE A 154 -5.47 8.94 -1.43
C ILE A 154 -4.87 10.04 -2.30
N LYS A 155 -3.95 10.77 -1.71
CA LYS A 155 -3.16 11.81 -2.36
C LYS A 155 -1.85 11.23 -2.89
N PRO A 156 -1.47 11.55 -4.14
CA PRO A 156 -0.12 11.28 -4.64
C PRO A 156 0.94 11.89 -3.71
N LEU A 157 2.03 11.16 -3.50
CA LEU A 157 3.20 11.61 -2.72
C LEU A 157 4.31 12.19 -3.61
N THR A 158 4.27 11.89 -4.91
CA THR A 158 5.17 12.45 -5.93
C THR A 158 4.39 12.96 -7.14
N GLY A 159 5.03 13.82 -7.94
CA GLY A 159 4.39 14.53 -9.04
C GLY A 159 3.61 15.77 -8.57
N ARG A 160 2.88 16.40 -9.50
CA ARG A 160 2.01 17.53 -9.15
C ARG A 160 0.81 17.01 -8.38
N SER A 161 0.87 17.08 -7.05
CA SER A 161 -0.34 17.11 -6.25
C SER A 161 -1.06 18.41 -6.61
N THR A 162 -2.01 18.39 -7.53
CA THR A 162 -3.03 19.44 -7.60
C THR A 162 -3.81 19.34 -6.30
N ALA A 163 -3.27 19.97 -5.25
CA ALA A 163 -4.09 20.43 -4.17
C ALA A 163 -5.19 21.25 -4.84
N LEU A 164 -6.42 20.76 -4.74
CA LEU A 164 -7.56 21.65 -4.77
C LEU A 164 -7.31 22.65 -3.64
N GLU A 165 -6.67 23.77 -3.99
CA GLU A 165 -6.84 25.06 -3.33
C GLU A 165 -8.31 25.44 -3.50
N LEU A 166 -9.18 24.72 -2.79
CA LEU A 166 -10.56 25.13 -2.58
C LEU A 166 -10.60 25.82 -1.23
N GLY A 167 -10.49 27.15 -1.27
CA GLY A 167 -11.11 28.04 -0.29
C GLY A 167 -10.16 28.79 0.65
N SER A 168 -9.44 29.79 0.14
CA SER A 168 -9.20 31.04 0.87
C SER A 168 -8.77 32.17 -0.07
N GLN A 169 -9.69 32.62 -0.91
CA GLN A 169 -9.68 33.98 -1.45
C GLN A 169 -11.12 34.51 -1.49
N ASN A 170 -11.56 35.04 -0.36
CA ASN A 170 -12.29 36.31 -0.17
C ASN A 170 -12.80 36.40 1.27
#